data_AF-A0A7C0WQZ7-F1
#
_entry.id   AF-A0A7C0WQZ7-F1
#
_cell.length_a   1.000
_cell.length_b   1.000
_cell.length_c   1.000
_cell.angle_alpha   90.00
_cell.angle_beta   90.00
_cell.angle_gamma   90.00
#
_symmetry.space_group_name_H-M   'P 1'
#
loop_
_entity.id
_entity.type
_entity.pdbx_description
1 polymer ?
#
loop_
_entity_poly.entity_id
_entity_poly.type
_entity_poly.pdbx_seq_one_letter_code
_entity_poly.pdbx_strand_id
1 'polypeptide(L)' 'MKTKLTLRMEEDLVRQAKVEAKRRGKSVSRMVGDLIASLRAVRSEKESLPPVTSSLIGILKGRRVSENEYRRNLRKKYG' A
#
# COMPACT_ATOMS: atom_id res chain seq x y z
N MET A 1 -21.66 1.94 -10.19
CA MET A 1 -22.39 0.78 -10.75
C MET A 1 -22.11 -0.45 -9.90
N LYS A 2 -23.08 -1.37 -9.74
CA LYS A 2 -22.84 -2.67 -9.09
C LYS A 2 -22.73 -3.75 -10.16
N THR A 3 -21.63 -4.50 -10.17
CA THR A 3 -21.40 -5.64 -11.07
C THR A 3 -21.39 -6.94 -10.27
N LYS A 4 -21.77 -8.05 -10.91
CA LYS A 4 -21.80 -9.38 -10.29
C LYS A 4 -20.45 -10.07 -10.49
N LEU A 5 -19.94 -10.68 -9.42
CA LEU A 5 -18.79 -11.57 -9.45
C LEU A 5 -19.27 -12.98 -9.08
N THR A 6 -19.03 -13.95 -9.96
CA THR A 6 -19.33 -15.36 -9.73
C THR A 6 -18.04 -16.10 -9.42
N LEU A 7 -17.98 -16.80 -8.30
CA LEU A 7 -16.82 -17.60 -7.89
C LEU A 7 -17.17 -19.08 -7.99
N ARG A 8 -16.25 -19.88 -8.55
CA ARG A 8 -16.35 -21.34 -8.54
C ARG A 8 -15.56 -21.87 -7.35
N MET A 9 -16.23 -22.61 -6.48
CA MET A 9 -15.70 -23.05 -5.18
C MET A 9 -16.34 -24.39 -4.82
N GLU A 10 -15.67 -25.18 -3.99
CA GLU A 10 -16.24 -26.40 -3.44
C GLU A 10 -17.48 -26.11 -2.59
N GLU A 11 -18.46 -27.02 -2.62
CA GLU A 11 -19.75 -26.82 -1.96
C GLU A 11 -19.61 -26.61 -0.44
N ASP A 12 -18.75 -27.40 0.20
CA ASP A 12 -18.49 -27.27 1.64
C ASP A 12 -17.92 -25.89 2.00
N LEU A 13 -17.08 -25.33 1.13
CA LEU A 13 -16.53 -24.00 1.33
C LEU A 13 -17.61 -22.92 1.19
N VAL A 14 -18.56 -23.08 0.25
CA VAL A 14 -19.72 -22.20 0.13
C VAL A 14 -20.60 -22.25 1.38
N ARG A 15 -20.80 -23.45 1.96
CA ARG A 15 -21.55 -23.60 3.22
C ARG A 15 -20.86 -22.90 4.39
N GLN A 16 -19.56 -23.13 4.57
CA GLN A 16 -18.76 -22.47 5.61
C GLN A 16 -18.81 -20.94 5.47
N ALA A 17 -18.65 -20.42 4.25
CA ALA A 17 -18.72 -18.98 3.99
C ALA A 17 -20.07 -18.38 4.40
N LYS A 18 -21.19 -19.08 4.12
CA LYS A 18 -22.54 -18.64 4.54
C LYS A 18 -22.70 -18.63 6.06
N VAL A 19 -22.19 -19.65 6.76
CA VAL A 19 -22.23 -19.72 8.23
C VAL A 19 -21.46 -18.57 8.85
N GLU A 20 -20.22 -18.33 8.39
CA GLU A 20 -19.40 -17.23 8.88
C GLU A 20 -20.01 -15.86 8.56
N ALA A 21 -20.60 -15.70 7.39
CA ALA A 21 -21.29 -14.48 6.99
C ALA A 21 -22.44 -14.16 7.94
N LYS A 22 -23.28 -15.17 8.24
CA LYS A 22 -24.38 -15.05 9.21
C LYS A 22 -23.86 -14.70 10.61
N ARG A 23 -22.83 -15.40 11.09
CA ARG A 23 -22.20 -15.15 12.40
C ARG A 23 -21.69 -13.71 12.54
N ARG A 24 -21.21 -13.13 11.44
CA ARG A 24 -20.68 -11.75 11.38
C ARG A 24 -21.73 -10.70 10.99
N GLY A 25 -23.00 -11.08 10.80
CA GLY A 25 -24.07 -10.17 10.38
C GLY A 25 -23.85 -9.55 8.99
N LYS A 26 -23.14 -10.25 8.08
CA LYS A 26 -22.80 -9.78 6.74
C LYS A 26 -23.30 -10.75 5.67
N SER A 27 -23.42 -10.29 4.43
CA SER A 27 -23.56 -11.20 3.28
C SER A 27 -22.20 -11.78 2.87
N VAL A 28 -22.21 -12.94 2.21
CA VAL A 28 -20.99 -13.54 1.63
C VAL A 28 -20.33 -12.56 0.65
N SER A 29 -21.13 -11.89 -0.19
CA SER A 29 -20.64 -10.87 -1.12
C SER A 29 -19.92 -9.71 -0.43
N ARG A 30 -20.41 -9.26 0.74
CA ARG A 30 -19.76 -8.21 1.51
C ARG A 30 -18.47 -8.71 2.16
N MET A 31 -18.47 -9.92 2.71
CA MET A 31 -17.26 -10.51 3.28
C MET A 31 -16.14 -10.65 2.24
N VAL A 32 -16.47 -11.14 1.04
CA VAL A 32 -15.51 -11.26 -0.07
C VAL A 32 -15.06 -9.89 -0.55
N GLY A 33 -15.96 -8.91 -0.63
CA GLY A 33 -15.62 -7.52 -0.98
C GLY A 33 -14.63 -6.91 0.01
N ASP A 34 -14.87 -7.10 1.32
CA ASP A 34 -13.97 -6.63 2.38
C ASP A 34 -12.57 -7.28 2.27
N LEU A 35 -12.50 -8.58 1.96
CA LEU A 35 -11.23 -9.29 1.73
C LEU A 35 -10.50 -8.73 0.50
N ILE A 36 -11.17 -8.57 -0.63
CA ILE A 36 -10.55 -8.03 -1.85
C ILE A 36 -10.05 -6.59 -1.60
N ALA A 37 -10.81 -5.79 -0.84
CA ALA A 37 -10.40 -4.45 -0.47
C ALA A 37 -9.15 -4.44 0.43
N SER A 38 -9.04 -5.37 1.38
CA SER A 38 -7.85 -5.47 2.25
C SER A 38 -6.59 -5.87 1.47
N LEU A 39 -6.72 -6.69 0.41
CA LEU A 39 -5.59 -7.00 -0.48
C LEU A 39 -5.05 -5.76 -1.22
N ARG A 40 -5.90 -4.75 -1.46
CA ARG A 40 -5.46 -3.47 -2.06
C ARG A 40 -4.68 -2.63 -1.05
N ALA A 41 -5.09 -2.60 0.22
CA ALA A 41 -4.40 -1.86 1.27
C ALA A 41 -2.96 -2.35 1.46
N VAL A 42 -2.75 -3.67 1.47
CA VAL A 42 -1.41 -4.29 1.56
C VAL A 42 -0.53 -3.95 0.34
N ARG A 43 -1.12 -3.72 -0.83
CA ARG A 43 -0.38 -3.30 -2.03
C ARG A 43 -0.10 -1.80 -2.07
N SER A 44 -0.96 -0.97 -1.48
CA SER A 44 -0.69 0.47 -1.36
C SER A 44 0.42 0.75 -0.35
N GLU A 45 0.62 -0.10 0.67
CA GLU A 45 1.77 -0.06 1.60
C GLU A 45 3.13 -0.33 0.94
N LYS A 46 3.18 -0.75 -0.33
CA LYS A 46 4.30 -0.37 -1.20
C LYS A 46 4.16 1.11 -1.57
N GLU A 47 4.13 1.93 -0.53
CA GLU A 47 3.81 3.34 -0.60
C GLU A 47 4.89 4.05 -1.41
N SER A 48 4.44 4.90 -2.32
CA SER A 48 5.29 5.99 -2.80
C SER A 48 5.90 6.65 -1.57
N LEU A 49 7.23 6.75 -1.53
CA LEU A 49 7.94 7.42 -0.46
C LEU A 49 7.26 8.75 -0.13
N PRO A 50 7.18 9.15 1.16
CA PRO A 50 6.66 10.47 1.52
C PRO A 50 7.29 11.55 0.64
N PRO A 51 6.57 12.63 0.26
CA PRO A 51 7.03 13.55 -0.79
C PRO A 51 8.45 14.07 -0.61
N VAL A 52 8.86 14.33 0.64
CA VAL A 52 10.23 14.74 0.99
C VAL A 52 11.23 13.61 0.78
N THR A 53 10.93 12.39 1.21
CA THR A 53 11.81 11.23 1.01
C THR A 53 11.91 10.86 -0.47
N SER A 54 10.82 10.97 -1.22
CA SER A 54 10.78 10.77 -2.68
C SER A 54 11.61 11.81 -3.42
N SER A 55 11.60 13.08 -2.99
CA SER A 55 12.41 14.12 -3.61
C SER A 55 13.91 13.96 -3.32
N LEU A 56 14.27 13.37 -2.17
CA LEU A 56 15.66 13.20 -1.76
C LEU A 56 16.32 11.93 -2.33
N ILE A 57 15.54 10.89 -2.63
CA ILE A 57 16.11 9.61 -3.05
C ILE A 57 16.91 9.76 -4.36
N GLY A 58 18.14 9.26 -4.35
CA GLY A 58 19.01 9.26 -5.54
C GLY A 58 19.72 10.57 -5.87
N ILE A 59 19.45 11.69 -5.17
CA ILE A 59 20.10 12.99 -5.42
C ILE A 59 21.65 12.90 -5.37
N LEU A 60 22.17 12.02 -4.50
CA LEU A 60 23.61 11.82 -4.32
C LEU A 60 24.14 10.54 -4.97
N LYS A 61 23.32 9.83 -5.77
CA LYS A 61 23.73 8.56 -6.38
C LYS A 61 24.93 8.79 -7.31
N GLY A 62 26.01 8.03 -7.06
CA GLY A 62 27.24 8.11 -7.85
C GLY A 62 28.11 9.35 -7.56
N ARG A 63 27.73 10.20 -6.59
CA ARG A 63 28.54 11.36 -6.19
C ARG A 63 29.32 11.04 -4.92
N ARG A 64 30.59 11.42 -4.89
CA ARG A 64 31.38 11.47 -3.65
C ARG A 64 31.28 12.88 -3.09
N VAL A 65 30.46 13.04 -2.06
CA VAL A 65 30.32 14.32 -1.35
C VAL A 65 31.11 14.26 -0.05
N SER A 66 31.80 15.35 0.27
CA SER A 66 32.56 15.50 1.50
C SER A 66 31.95 16.56 2.42
N GLU A 67 32.22 16.44 3.71
CA GLU A 67 31.78 17.44 4.69
C GLU A 67 32.33 18.84 4.38
N ASN A 68 33.56 18.92 3.84
CA ASN A 68 34.16 20.18 3.44
C ASN A 68 33.41 20.86 2.29
N GLU A 69 32.87 20.11 1.34
CA GLU A 69 32.00 20.66 0.27
C GLU A 69 30.71 21.22 0.84
N TYR A 70 30.11 20.52 1.80
CA TYR A 70 28.92 21.01 2.50
C TYR A 70 29.21 22.31 3.27
N ARG A 71 30.29 22.36 4.04
CA ARG A 71 30.71 23.58 4.78
C ARG A 71 30.99 24.76 3.83
N ARG A 72 31.61 24.52 2.68
CA ARG A 72 31.79 25.57 1.64
C ARG A 72 30.46 26.06 1.08
N ASN A 73 29.51 25.16 0.80
CA ASN A 73 28.17 25.53 0.35
C ASN A 73 27.45 26.42 1.38
N LEU A 74 27.48 26.06 2.66
CA LEU A 74 26.88 26.86 3.73
C LEU A 74 27.48 28.25 3.82
N ARG A 75 28.82 28.38 3.75
CA ARG A 75 29.48 29.70 3.76
C ARG A 75 29.07 30.57 2.58
N LYS A 76 28.89 30.00 1.39
CA LYS A 76 28.42 30.74 0.20
C LYS A 76 26.95 31.14 0.29
N LYS A 77 26.13 30.33 0.98
CA LYS A 77 24.68 30.55 1.07
C LYS A 77 24.30 31.55 2.17
N TYR A 78 25.06 31.60 3.26
CA TYR A 78 24.73 32.36 4.46
C TYR A 78 25.80 33.40 4.86
N GLY A 79 26.97 33.39 4.22
CA GLY A 79 28.02 34.39 4.37
C GLY A 79 28.05 35.32 3.17
#